data_AF-A0A972MCP7-F1
#
_entry.id   AF-A0A972MCP7-F1
#
_cell.length_a   1.000
_cell.length_b   1.000
_cell.length_c   1.000
_cell.angle_alpha   90.00
_cell.angle_beta   90.00
_cell.angle_gamma   90.00
#
_symmetry.space_group_name_H-M   'P 1'
#
loop_
_entity.id
_entity.type
_entity.pdbx_description
1 polymer ?
#
loop_
_entity_poly.entity_id
_entity_poly.type
_entity_poly.pdbx_seq_one_letter_code
_entity_poly.pdbx_strand_id
1 'polypeptide(L)'
;MANNYYDSAKTYCNNKNNILLINFLQADCNIFLKNYNVAKKIIYNSKIDSCKKQVKKKNFYLGIINFAQANYDSAELFFINSVSDTSFLIKEKIHNSFKDKKKLKRPNPKVAGALSIILPGSGQLYAGDYKNAINSLLLVSIFTAIGTDMYFRYAWYDSAISIFPWFYRYYRGGYKNAIRIAKEKRELKRNKKLNEIIDIIKSQ
;
A
#
# COMPACT_ATOMS: atom_id res chain seq x y z
N MET A 1 -22.87 -6.18 -1.03
CA MET A 1 -24.16 -5.57 -1.43
C MET A 1 -24.04 -4.83 -2.77
N ALA A 2 -23.22 -3.78 -2.90
CA ALA A 2 -23.06 -3.03 -4.18
C ALA A 2 -22.76 -3.88 -5.43
N ASN A 3 -21.85 -4.87 -5.34
CA ASN A 3 -21.54 -5.75 -6.48
C ASN A 3 -22.75 -6.53 -7.00
N ASN A 4 -23.64 -7.00 -6.12
CA ASN A 4 -24.82 -7.78 -6.51
C ASN A 4 -25.81 -6.89 -7.28
N TYR A 5 -25.93 -5.62 -6.90
CA TYR A 5 -26.76 -4.66 -7.63
C TYR A 5 -26.24 -4.38 -9.04
N TYR A 6 -24.91 -4.40 -9.26
CA TYR A 6 -24.36 -4.23 -10.60
C TYR A 6 -24.62 -5.44 -11.51
N ASP A 7 -24.59 -6.65 -10.97
CA ASP A 7 -24.90 -7.85 -11.74
C ASP A 7 -26.39 -7.86 -12.14
N SER A 8 -27.30 -7.48 -11.24
CA SER A 8 -28.72 -7.23 -11.58
C SER A 8 -28.88 -6.09 -12.59
N ALA A 9 -28.18 -4.96 -12.43
CA ALA A 9 -28.30 -3.84 -13.37
C ALA A 9 -27.88 -4.22 -14.80
N LYS A 10 -26.93 -5.15 -14.97
CA LYS A 10 -26.54 -5.65 -16.29
C LYS A 10 -27.64 -6.48 -16.95
N THR A 11 -28.43 -7.24 -16.19
CA THR A 11 -29.50 -8.06 -16.77
C THR A 11 -30.65 -7.22 -17.32
N TYR A 12 -30.86 -6.02 -16.76
CA TYR A 12 -31.92 -5.10 -17.20
C TYR A 12 -31.45 -4.08 -18.25
N CYS A 13 -30.16 -4.00 -18.56
CA CYS A 13 -29.61 -3.05 -19.53
C CYS A 13 -29.41 -3.70 -20.91
N ASN A 14 -30.14 -3.24 -21.93
CA ASN A 14 -29.95 -3.70 -23.31
C ASN A 14 -28.86 -2.92 -24.08
N ASN A 15 -28.49 -1.72 -23.61
CA ASN A 15 -27.50 -0.88 -24.29
C ASN A 15 -26.06 -1.24 -23.90
N LYS A 16 -25.24 -1.59 -24.89
CA LYS A 16 -23.81 -1.93 -24.74
C LYS A 16 -23.00 -0.87 -23.99
N ASN A 17 -23.28 0.42 -24.23
CA ASN A 17 -22.56 1.51 -23.56
C ASN A 17 -22.87 1.57 -22.05
N ASN A 18 -24.12 1.27 -21.66
CA ASN A 18 -24.53 1.24 -20.26
C ASN A 18 -23.91 0.04 -19.53
N ILE A 19 -23.86 -1.13 -20.18
CA ILE A 19 -23.17 -2.32 -19.64
C ILE A 19 -21.68 -2.02 -19.42
N LEU A 20 -21.04 -1.33 -20.36
CA LEU A 20 -19.64 -0.93 -20.22
C LEU A 20 -19.44 0.04 -19.05
N LEU A 21 -20.32 1.02 -18.88
CA LEU A 21 -20.29 1.93 -17.73
C LEU A 21 -20.42 1.17 -16.40
N ILE A 22 -21.38 0.25 -16.31
CA ILE A 22 -21.57 -0.60 -15.12
C ILE A 22 -20.32 -1.42 -14.82
N ASN A 23 -19.65 -1.98 -15.84
CA ASN A 23 -18.40 -2.70 -15.65
C ASN A 23 -17.29 -1.81 -15.04
N PHE A 24 -17.17 -0.56 -15.47
CA PHE A 24 -16.21 0.39 -14.87
C PHE A 24 -16.56 0.71 -13.42
N LEU A 25 -17.83 0.96 -13.10
CA LEU A 25 -18.27 1.22 -11.73
C LEU A 25 -18.04 0.01 -10.81
N GLN A 26 -18.34 -1.20 -11.28
CA GLN A 26 -18.06 -2.42 -10.55
C GLN A 26 -16.55 -2.62 -10.33
N ALA A 27 -15.72 -2.29 -11.34
CA ALA A 27 -14.28 -2.32 -11.20
C ALA A 27 -13.79 -1.30 -10.15
N ASP A 28 -14.34 -0.09 -10.12
CA ASP A 28 -14.02 0.92 -9.09
C ASP A 28 -14.32 0.39 -7.69
N CYS A 29 -15.51 -0.15 -7.46
CA CYS A 29 -15.87 -0.76 -6.17
C CYS A 29 -14.88 -1.86 -5.76
N ASN A 30 -14.47 -2.72 -6.69
CA ASN A 30 -13.50 -3.77 -6.41
C ASN A 30 -12.08 -3.21 -6.16
N ILE A 31 -11.68 -2.12 -6.82
CA ILE A 31 -10.42 -1.41 -6.53
C ILE A 31 -10.44 -0.84 -5.11
N PHE A 32 -11.54 -0.18 -4.71
CA PHE A 32 -11.72 0.33 -3.35
C PHE A 32 -11.68 -0.77 -2.29
N LEU A 33 -12.30 -1.92 -2.57
CA LEU A 33 -12.26 -3.10 -1.71
C LEU A 33 -10.93 -3.88 -1.79
N LYS A 34 -9.95 -3.40 -2.57
CA LYS A 34 -8.64 -4.05 -2.80
C LYS A 34 -8.72 -5.42 -3.47
N ASN A 35 -9.84 -5.75 -4.10
CA ASN A 35 -10.07 -6.97 -4.89
C ASN A 35 -9.54 -6.80 -6.33
N TYR A 36 -8.24 -6.52 -6.45
CA TYR A 36 -7.61 -6.12 -7.72
C TYR A 36 -7.72 -7.17 -8.83
N ASN A 37 -7.65 -8.46 -8.50
CA ASN A 37 -7.79 -9.53 -9.49
C ASN A 37 -9.19 -9.58 -10.09
N VAL A 38 -10.22 -9.34 -9.27
CA VAL A 38 -11.62 -9.28 -9.72
C VAL A 38 -11.83 -8.05 -10.59
N ALA A 39 -11.37 -6.88 -10.16
CA ALA A 39 -11.41 -5.65 -10.95
C ALA A 39 -10.72 -5.85 -12.31
N LYS A 40 -9.52 -6.46 -12.32
CA LYS A 40 -8.76 -6.77 -13.53
C LYS A 40 -9.56 -7.64 -14.48
N LYS A 41 -10.18 -8.74 -13.98
CA LYS A 41 -11.02 -9.64 -14.77
C LYS A 41 -12.21 -8.90 -15.40
N ILE A 42 -12.90 -8.06 -14.65
CA ILE A 42 -14.03 -7.25 -15.14
C ILE A 42 -13.58 -6.35 -16.29
N ILE A 43 -12.47 -5.63 -16.13
CA ILE A 43 -11.95 -4.72 -17.15
C ILE A 43 -11.50 -5.46 -18.41
N TYR A 44 -10.86 -6.63 -18.29
CA TYR A 44 -10.48 -7.43 -19.46
C TYR A 44 -11.67 -8.00 -20.22
N ASN A 45 -12.70 -8.47 -19.50
CA ASN A 45 -13.89 -9.07 -20.09
C ASN A 45 -14.87 -8.03 -20.64
N SER A 46 -14.68 -6.75 -20.33
CA SER A 46 -15.52 -5.68 -20.87
C SER A 46 -15.36 -5.58 -22.40
N LYS A 47 -16.49 -5.68 -23.12
CA LYS A 47 -16.55 -5.55 -24.59
C LYS A 47 -16.37 -4.08 -24.98
N ILE A 48 -15.12 -3.65 -25.01
CA ILE A 48 -14.73 -2.30 -25.40
C ILE A 48 -14.66 -2.22 -26.92
N ASP A 49 -15.31 -1.22 -27.48
CA ASP A 49 -15.19 -0.91 -28.90
C ASP A 49 -13.85 -0.25 -29.18
N SER A 50 -13.38 -0.34 -30.42
CA SER A 50 -12.13 0.26 -30.91
C SER A 50 -12.07 1.79 -30.78
N CYS A 51 -13.10 2.42 -30.20
CA CYS A 51 -13.13 3.83 -29.88
C CYS A 51 -11.99 4.21 -28.94
N LYS A 52 -11.15 5.15 -29.39
CA LYS A 52 -9.95 5.63 -28.67
C LYS A 52 -10.25 6.04 -27.22
N LYS A 53 -11.43 6.62 -26.95
CA LYS A 53 -11.82 7.05 -25.59
C LYS A 53 -12.01 5.88 -24.63
N GLN A 54 -12.65 4.80 -25.07
CA GLN A 54 -12.91 3.63 -24.23
C GLN A 54 -11.64 2.83 -23.96
N VAL A 55 -10.77 2.70 -24.97
CA VAL A 55 -9.44 2.07 -24.83
C VAL A 55 -8.56 2.83 -23.83
N LYS A 56 -8.51 4.16 -23.93
CA LYS A 56 -7.79 5.01 -22.96
C LYS A 56 -8.29 4.81 -21.53
N LYS A 57 -9.62 4.80 -21.35
CA LYS A 57 -10.23 4.54 -20.03
C LYS A 57 -9.87 3.15 -19.50
N LYS A 58 -9.90 2.11 -20.34
CA LYS A 58 -9.45 0.76 -19.95
C LYS A 58 -8.01 0.77 -19.45
N ASN A 59 -7.11 1.38 -20.22
CA ASN A 59 -5.70 1.47 -19.90
C ASN A 59 -5.48 2.24 -18.59
N PHE A 60 -6.23 3.32 -18.35
CA PHE A 60 -6.18 4.05 -17.08
C PHE A 60 -6.50 3.15 -15.87
N TYR A 61 -7.59 2.37 -15.93
CA TYR A 61 -7.96 1.44 -14.85
C TYR A 61 -6.92 0.32 -14.68
N LEU A 62 -6.42 -0.25 -15.77
CA LEU A 62 -5.36 -1.26 -15.71
C LEU A 62 -4.07 -0.69 -15.13
N GLY A 63 -3.75 0.57 -15.39
CA GLY A 63 -2.64 1.31 -14.76
C GLY A 63 -2.80 1.36 -13.24
N ILE A 64 -3.96 1.80 -12.75
CA ILE A 64 -4.29 1.86 -11.32
C ILE A 64 -4.17 0.47 -10.66
N ILE A 65 -4.77 -0.55 -11.27
CA ILE A 65 -4.78 -1.92 -10.74
C ILE A 65 -3.34 -2.46 -10.64
N ASN A 66 -2.55 -2.35 -11.71
CA ASN A 66 -1.17 -2.84 -11.69
C ASN A 66 -0.30 -2.04 -10.72
N PHE A 67 -0.52 -0.73 -10.58
CA PHE A 67 0.17 0.10 -9.59
C PHE A 67 -0.16 -0.36 -8.16
N ALA A 68 -1.43 -0.66 -7.89
CA ALA A 68 -1.91 -1.14 -6.60
C ALA A 68 -1.36 -2.55 -6.27
N GLN A 69 -1.11 -3.38 -7.29
CA GLN A 69 -0.45 -4.67 -7.16
C GLN A 69 1.09 -4.59 -7.12
N ALA A 70 1.67 -3.38 -7.18
CA ALA A 70 3.11 -3.13 -7.24
C ALA A 70 3.81 -3.69 -8.51
N ASN A 71 3.04 -3.96 -9.56
CA ASN A 71 3.52 -4.29 -10.90
C ASN A 71 3.81 -2.99 -11.68
N TYR A 72 4.84 -2.26 -11.25
CA TYR A 72 5.09 -0.89 -11.70
C TYR A 72 5.44 -0.78 -13.19
N ASP A 73 6.10 -1.79 -13.77
CA ASP A 73 6.45 -1.79 -15.19
C ASP A 73 5.20 -1.86 -16.07
N SER A 74 4.27 -2.75 -15.74
CA SER A 74 2.98 -2.83 -16.42
C SER A 74 2.12 -1.60 -16.16
N ALA A 75 2.13 -1.08 -14.93
CA ALA A 75 1.38 0.12 -14.58
C ALA A 75 1.80 1.32 -15.43
N GLU A 76 3.10 1.53 -15.59
CA GLU A 76 3.67 2.57 -16.43
C GLU A 76 3.19 2.47 -17.88
N LEU A 77 3.33 1.29 -18.49
CA LEU A 77 2.87 1.05 -19.87
C LEU A 77 1.39 1.36 -20.03
N PHE A 78 0.54 0.93 -19.10
CA PHE A 78 -0.89 1.20 -19.15
C PHE A 78 -1.21 2.69 -18.95
N PHE A 79 -0.50 3.41 -18.07
CA PHE A 79 -0.70 4.85 -17.93
C PHE A 79 -0.27 5.62 -19.19
N ILE A 80 0.86 5.26 -19.82
CA ILE A 80 1.30 5.85 -21.08
C ILE A 80 0.27 5.60 -22.19
N ASN A 81 -0.32 4.40 -22.25
CA ASN A 81 -1.36 4.06 -23.21
C ASN A 81 -2.75 4.62 -22.87
N SER A 82 -2.90 5.30 -21.73
CA SER A 82 -4.15 5.95 -21.32
C SER A 82 -4.25 7.40 -21.79
N VAL A 83 -3.14 8.01 -22.19
CA VAL A 83 -3.08 9.39 -22.68
C VAL A 83 -3.09 9.46 -24.20
N SER A 84 -3.32 10.65 -24.76
CA SER A 84 -3.28 10.87 -26.21
C SER A 84 -1.89 10.69 -26.80
N ASP A 85 -1.80 10.20 -28.04
CA ASP A 85 -0.51 9.96 -28.71
C ASP A 85 0.26 11.23 -29.02
N THR A 86 -0.45 12.35 -29.18
CA THR A 86 0.11 13.68 -29.40
C THR A 86 0.72 14.30 -28.13
N SER A 87 0.49 13.72 -26.95
CA SER A 87 0.91 14.28 -25.66
C SER A 87 2.28 13.77 -25.20
N PHE A 88 3.33 14.03 -25.98
CA PHE A 88 4.71 13.58 -25.68
C PHE A 88 5.16 13.99 -24.26
N LEU A 89 4.98 15.27 -23.90
CA LEU A 89 5.36 15.81 -22.58
C LEU A 89 4.67 15.09 -21.41
N ILE A 90 3.41 14.65 -21.58
CA ILE A 90 2.67 13.94 -20.53
C ILE A 90 3.20 12.51 -20.40
N LYS A 91 3.45 11.83 -21.52
CA LYS A 91 4.07 10.49 -21.51
C LYS A 91 5.45 10.52 -20.83
N GLU A 92 6.25 11.56 -21.09
CA GLU A 92 7.54 11.74 -20.44
C GLU A 92 7.41 12.00 -18.93
N LYS A 93 6.46 12.86 -18.50
CA LYS A 93 6.17 13.09 -17.07
C LYS A 93 5.74 11.80 -16.35
N ILE A 94 4.94 10.95 -17.01
CA ILE A 94 4.57 9.63 -16.49
C ILE A 94 5.82 8.77 -16.38
N HIS A 95 6.61 8.62 -17.43
CA HIS A 95 7.84 7.82 -17.42
C HIS A 95 8.81 8.26 -16.30
N ASN A 96 9.04 9.56 -16.17
CA ASN A 96 9.87 10.14 -15.11
C ASN A 96 9.34 9.82 -13.71
N SER A 97 8.01 9.76 -13.54
CA SER A 97 7.38 9.35 -12.27
C SER A 97 7.66 7.89 -11.90
N PHE A 98 8.02 7.06 -12.87
CA PHE A 98 8.37 5.65 -12.67
C PHE A 98 9.88 5.38 -12.65
N LYS A 99 10.78 6.33 -12.90
CA LYS A 99 12.25 6.10 -12.87
C LYS A 99 12.75 5.46 -11.56
N ASP A 100 12.21 5.90 -10.42
CA ASP A 100 12.63 5.43 -9.10
C ASP A 100 11.71 4.36 -8.48
N LYS A 101 11.39 3.28 -9.20
CA LYS A 101 10.50 2.19 -8.72
C LYS A 101 10.91 1.62 -7.36
N LYS A 102 12.21 1.58 -7.06
CA LYS A 102 12.77 1.12 -5.77
C LYS A 102 12.28 1.97 -4.59
N LYS A 103 12.09 3.29 -4.80
CA LYS A 103 11.59 4.19 -3.75
C LYS A 103 10.16 3.87 -3.34
N LEU A 104 9.33 3.29 -4.23
CA LEU A 104 7.95 2.89 -3.95
C LEU A 104 7.84 1.62 -3.11
N LYS A 105 8.91 0.82 -3.09
CA LYS A 105 9.02 -0.40 -2.26
C LYS A 105 9.55 -0.13 -0.85
N ARG A 106 9.92 1.13 -0.54
CA ARG A 106 10.50 1.55 0.74
C ARG A 106 9.53 2.44 1.55
N PRO A 107 9.54 2.36 2.89
CA PRO A 107 10.33 1.44 3.73
C PRO A 107 9.89 -0.03 3.61
N ASN A 108 10.77 -0.98 3.95
CA ASN A 108 10.44 -2.41 3.95
C ASN A 108 9.98 -2.90 5.33
N PRO A 109 8.72 -3.38 5.50
CA PRO A 109 8.21 -3.86 6.78
C PRO A 109 9.03 -5.00 7.38
N LYS A 110 9.54 -5.94 6.57
CA LYS A 110 10.37 -7.04 7.07
C LYS A 110 11.70 -6.52 7.65
N VAL A 111 12.32 -5.56 6.96
CA VAL A 111 13.55 -4.91 7.41
C VAL A 111 13.29 -4.10 8.68
N ALA A 112 12.20 -3.34 8.73
CA ALA A 112 11.80 -2.60 9.92
C ALA A 112 11.60 -3.54 11.13
N GLY A 113 10.91 -4.66 10.93
CA GLY A 113 10.75 -5.67 11.99
C GLY A 113 12.08 -6.25 12.46
N ALA A 114 12.94 -6.67 11.53
CA ALA A 114 14.26 -7.23 11.85
C ALA A 114 15.14 -6.24 12.63
N LEU A 115 15.19 -4.98 12.19
CA LEU A 115 15.89 -3.92 12.90
C LEU A 115 15.35 -3.77 14.33
N SER A 116 14.03 -3.66 14.51
CA SER A 116 13.42 -3.51 15.82
C SER A 116 13.57 -4.73 16.75
N ILE A 117 13.82 -5.93 16.21
CA ILE A 117 14.20 -7.11 17.00
C ILE A 117 15.62 -6.93 17.52
N ILE A 118 16.57 -6.52 16.67
CA ILE A 118 17.98 -6.34 17.10
C ILE A 118 18.10 -5.19 18.10
N LEU A 119 17.46 -4.06 17.80
CA LEU A 119 17.50 -2.85 18.61
C LEU A 119 16.09 -2.25 18.70
N PRO A 120 15.44 -2.28 19.87
CA PRO A 120 14.14 -1.64 20.09
C PRO A 120 14.13 -0.20 19.57
N GLY A 121 13.08 0.19 18.85
CA GLY A 121 12.97 1.53 18.26
C GLY A 121 13.58 1.68 16.85
N SER A 122 14.58 0.88 16.48
CA SER A 122 15.36 1.13 15.24
C SER A 122 14.57 0.93 13.95
N GLY A 123 13.61 -0.01 13.91
CA GLY A 123 12.70 -0.20 12.78
C GLY A 123 11.73 0.96 12.57
N GLN A 124 11.26 1.57 13.66
CA GLN A 124 10.44 2.79 13.61
C GLN A 124 11.27 3.98 13.11
N LEU A 125 12.52 4.10 13.57
CA LEU A 125 13.46 5.12 13.12
C LEU A 125 13.79 4.94 11.62
N TYR A 126 13.99 3.71 11.15
CA TYR A 126 14.14 3.39 9.73
C TYR A 126 12.93 3.80 8.89
N ALA A 127 11.72 3.67 9.44
CA ALA A 127 10.51 4.19 8.79
C ALA A 127 10.35 5.72 8.94
N GLY A 128 11.25 6.40 9.67
CA GLY A 128 11.22 7.84 9.94
C GLY A 128 10.18 8.24 10.99
N ASP A 129 9.87 7.36 11.94
CA ASP A 129 8.96 7.62 13.06
C ASP A 129 9.75 7.70 14.38
N TYR A 130 10.30 8.89 14.63
CA TYR A 130 11.17 9.15 15.77
C TYR A 130 10.45 9.03 17.12
N LYS A 131 9.19 9.49 17.19
CA LYS A 131 8.42 9.46 18.44
C LYS A 131 8.18 8.02 18.90
N ASN A 132 7.75 7.15 17.99
CA ASN A 132 7.55 5.74 18.32
C ASN A 132 8.87 5.00 18.54
N ALA A 133 9.95 5.40 17.87
CA ALA A 133 11.28 4.84 18.09
C ALA A 133 11.76 5.07 19.54
N ILE A 134 11.70 6.32 20.01
CA ILE A 134 12.09 6.69 21.37
C ILE A 134 11.20 5.98 22.39
N ASN A 135 9.87 5.95 22.18
CA ASN A 135 8.95 5.29 23.09
C ASN A 135 9.26 3.78 23.24
N SER A 136 9.53 3.08 22.14
CA SER A 136 9.88 1.66 22.19
C SER A 136 11.22 1.40 22.86
N LEU A 137 12.22 2.25 22.61
CA LEU A 137 13.51 2.17 23.29
C LEU A 137 13.35 2.38 24.79
N LEU A 138 12.68 3.46 25.20
CA LEU A 138 12.48 3.84 26.60
C LEU A 138 11.75 2.75 27.38
N LEU A 139 10.63 2.23 26.85
CA LEU A 139 9.87 1.18 27.53
C LEU A 139 10.71 -0.08 27.75
N VAL A 140 11.42 -0.54 26.73
CA VAL A 140 12.27 -1.74 26.86
C VAL A 140 13.42 -1.48 27.83
N SER A 141 14.09 -0.33 27.74
CA SER A 141 15.17 0.05 28.64
C SER A 141 14.74 0.12 30.10
N ILE A 142 13.55 0.66 30.39
CA ILE A 142 13.02 0.71 31.77
C ILE A 142 12.84 -0.70 32.34
N PHE A 143 12.19 -1.61 31.60
CA PHE A 143 11.99 -2.97 32.10
C PHE A 143 13.32 -3.73 32.22
N THR A 144 14.27 -3.51 31.32
CA THR A 144 15.62 -4.07 31.45
C THR A 144 16.34 -3.54 32.69
N ALA A 145 16.25 -2.24 32.98
CA ALA A 145 16.87 -1.64 34.15
C ALA A 145 16.25 -2.19 35.46
N ILE A 146 14.91 -2.24 35.55
CA ILE A 146 14.21 -2.79 36.71
C ILE A 146 14.54 -4.28 36.89
N GLY A 147 14.53 -5.07 35.80
CA GLY A 147 14.85 -6.49 35.86
C GLY A 147 16.30 -6.75 36.30
N THR A 148 17.23 -5.88 35.89
CA THR A 148 18.64 -5.94 36.30
C THR A 148 18.80 -5.60 37.78
N ASP A 149 18.15 -4.53 38.26
CA ASP A 149 18.16 -4.16 39.68
C ASP A 149 17.57 -5.28 40.56
N MET A 150 16.44 -5.87 40.15
CA MET A 150 15.85 -7.02 40.85
C MET A 150 16.76 -8.25 40.87
N TYR A 151 17.48 -8.52 39.77
CA TYR A 151 18.39 -9.66 39.68
C TYR A 151 19.53 -9.58 40.71
N PHE A 152 20.04 -8.37 41.01
CA PHE A 152 21.11 -8.19 42.00
C PHE A 152 20.61 -8.12 43.45
N ARG A 153 19.34 -7.79 43.68
CA ARG A 153 18.75 -7.64 45.02
C ARG A 153 17.99 -8.87 45.52
N TYR A 154 17.44 -9.66 44.61
CA TYR A 154 16.55 -10.80 44.90
C TYR A 154 17.01 -12.05 44.15
N ALA A 155 16.26 -13.15 44.30
CA ALA A 155 16.55 -14.33 43.51
C ALA A 155 16.23 -14.09 42.03
N TRP A 156 17.00 -14.73 41.14
CA TRP A 156 16.85 -14.56 39.69
C TRP A 156 15.43 -14.87 39.17
N TYR A 157 14.71 -15.79 39.82
CA TYR A 157 13.35 -16.16 39.45
C TYR A 157 12.32 -15.08 39.82
N ASP A 158 12.57 -14.27 40.86
CA ASP A 158 11.69 -13.16 41.24
C ASP A 158 11.69 -12.10 40.12
N SER A 159 12.87 -11.76 39.60
CA SER A 159 13.02 -10.88 38.43
C SER A 159 12.33 -11.47 37.20
N ALA A 160 12.54 -12.76 36.92
CA ALA A 160 11.95 -13.43 35.77
C ALA A 160 10.41 -13.42 35.81
N ILE A 161 9.80 -13.81 36.93
CA ILE A 161 8.34 -13.90 37.05
C ILE A 161 7.70 -12.50 36.99
N SER A 162 8.31 -11.51 37.65
CA SER A 162 7.74 -10.17 37.73
C SER A 162 7.93 -9.33 36.47
N ILE A 163 9.10 -9.41 35.82
CA ILE A 163 9.47 -8.46 34.75
C ILE A 163 9.35 -9.06 33.35
N PHE A 164 9.66 -10.35 33.18
CA PHE A 164 9.66 -10.98 31.85
C PHE A 164 8.34 -10.83 31.08
N PRO A 165 7.14 -10.99 31.70
CA PRO A 165 5.89 -10.82 30.97
C PRO A 165 5.72 -9.41 30.38
N TRP A 166 6.14 -8.37 31.12
CA TRP A 166 6.06 -6.99 30.67
C TRP A 166 7.11 -6.68 29.60
N PHE A 167 8.37 -7.08 29.85
CA PHE A 167 9.44 -6.95 28.86
C PHE A 167 9.02 -7.60 27.53
N TYR A 168 8.55 -8.85 27.57
CA TYR A 168 8.12 -9.57 26.38
C TYR A 168 6.94 -8.88 25.68
N ARG A 169 5.94 -8.41 26.44
CA ARG A 169 4.79 -7.66 25.89
C ARG A 169 5.25 -6.42 25.12
N TYR A 170 6.09 -5.58 25.72
CA TYR A 170 6.51 -4.32 25.11
C TYR A 170 7.54 -4.51 23.99
N TYR A 171 8.48 -5.44 24.16
CA TYR A 171 9.42 -5.82 23.12
C TYR A 171 8.70 -6.36 21.87
N ARG A 172 7.75 -7.28 22.08
CA ARG A 172 6.91 -7.83 20.98
C ARG A 172 6.01 -6.79 20.35
N GLY A 173 5.43 -5.92 21.16
CA GLY A 173 4.66 -4.78 20.69
C GLY A 173 5.49 -3.85 19.80
N GLY A 174 6.71 -3.53 20.21
CA GLY A 174 7.64 -2.64 19.51
C GLY A 174 7.93 -3.08 18.08
N TYR A 175 8.43 -4.31 17.88
CA TYR A 175 8.77 -4.76 16.53
C TYR A 175 7.54 -4.95 15.63
N LYS A 176 6.39 -5.38 16.19
CA LYS A 176 5.13 -5.43 15.43
C LYS A 176 4.66 -4.04 15.00
N ASN A 177 4.81 -3.06 15.88
CA ASN A 177 4.50 -1.67 15.58
C ASN A 177 5.40 -1.11 14.47
N ALA A 178 6.70 -1.44 14.48
CA ALA A 178 7.63 -1.06 13.41
C ALA A 178 7.23 -1.62 12.04
N ILE A 179 6.80 -2.89 11.97
CA ILE A 179 6.27 -3.50 10.75
C ILE A 179 5.04 -2.74 10.25
N ARG A 180 4.10 -2.42 11.16
CA ARG A 180 2.87 -1.69 10.84
C ARG A 180 3.17 -0.29 10.30
N ILE A 181 4.00 0.49 11.00
CA ILE A 181 4.39 1.86 10.61
C ILE A 181 5.09 1.85 9.24
N ALA A 182 5.99 0.90 9.00
CA ALA A 182 6.66 0.77 7.71
C ALA A 182 5.66 0.44 6.57
N LYS A 183 4.64 -0.39 6.84
CA LYS A 183 3.58 -0.69 5.87
C LYS A 183 2.76 0.56 5.55
N GLU A 184 2.31 1.28 6.57
CA GLU A 184 1.52 2.51 6.44
C GLU A 184 2.30 3.61 5.69
N LYS A 185 3.55 3.88 6.09
CA LYS A 185 4.41 4.85 5.41
C LYS A 185 4.61 4.52 3.93
N ARG A 186 4.80 3.23 3.60
CA ARG A 186 4.92 2.78 2.21
C ARG A 186 3.62 2.98 1.45
N GLU A 187 2.47 2.64 2.03
CA GLU A 187 1.16 2.84 1.41
C GLU A 187 0.88 4.34 1.17
N LEU A 188 1.14 5.21 2.14
CA LEU A 188 1.03 6.66 2.00
C LEU A 188 1.89 7.19 0.85
N LYS A 189 3.16 6.76 0.77
CA LYS A 189 4.07 7.15 -0.32
C LYS A 189 3.55 6.70 -1.68
N ARG A 190 3.02 5.48 -1.77
CA ARG A 190 2.43 4.94 -3.00
C ARG A 190 1.19 5.71 -3.42
N ASN A 191 0.30 6.03 -2.47
CA ASN A 191 -0.91 6.80 -2.74
C ASN A 191 -0.57 8.21 -3.21
N LYS A 192 0.39 8.88 -2.56
CA LYS A 192 0.88 10.20 -3.00
C LYS A 192 1.40 10.14 -4.43
N LYS A 193 2.19 9.11 -4.76
CA LYS A 193 2.72 8.94 -6.11
C LYS A 193 1.64 8.63 -7.15
N LEU A 194 0.64 7.82 -6.79
CA LEU A 194 -0.49 7.54 -7.67
C LEU A 194 -1.29 8.81 -7.96
N ASN A 195 -1.55 9.63 -6.94
CA ASN A 195 -2.24 10.91 -7.12
C ASN A 195 -1.45 11.85 -8.04
N GLU A 196 -0.13 11.95 -7.88
CA GLU A 196 0.72 12.72 -8.80
C GLU A 196 0.55 12.25 -10.26
N ILE A 197 0.52 10.94 -10.51
CA ILE A 197 0.31 10.38 -11.86
C ILE A 197 -1.09 10.71 -12.38
N ILE A 198 -2.11 10.58 -11.53
CA ILE A 198 -3.50 10.92 -11.90
C ILE A 198 -3.62 12.41 -12.25
N ASP A 199 -2.97 13.29 -11.49
CA ASP A 199 -3.00 14.73 -11.74
C ASP A 199 -2.28 15.10 -13.05
N ILE A 200 -1.17 14.43 -13.35
CA ILE A 200 -0.49 14.53 -14.66
C ILE A 200 -1.45 14.15 -15.80
N ILE A 201 -2.20 13.06 -15.66
CA ILE A 201 -3.14 12.58 -16.68
C ILE A 201 -4.34 13.52 -16.82
N LYS A 202 -4.85 14.08 -15.71
CA LYS A 202 -5.96 15.05 -15.72
C LYS A 202 -5.60 16.39 -16.34
N SER A 203 -4.32 16.76 -16.33
CA SER A 203 -3.83 18.01 -16.93
C SER A 203 -3.79 18.02 -18.47
N GLN A 204 -4.20 16.91 -19.11
CA GLN A 204 -4.30 16.75 -20.55
C GLN A 204 -5.49 17.51 -21.15
#